data_AF-A0A7W1X939-F1
#
_entry.id   AF-A0A7W1X939-F1
#
_cell.length_a   1.000
_cell.length_b   1.000
_cell.length_c   1.000
_cell.angle_alpha   90.00
_cell.angle_beta   90.00
_cell.angle_gamma   90.00
#
_symmetry.space_group_name_H-M   'P 1'
#
loop_
_entity.id
_entity.type
_entity.pdbx_description
1 polymer ?
#
loop_
_entity_poly.entity_id
_entity_poly.type
_entity_poly.pdbx_seq_one_letter_code
_entity_poly.pdbx_strand_id
1 'polypeptide(L)'
;MPDPIKKTKPLTGYPFADPPDPEKWSKCIHCGMCLDACPTYQEEKLEPHSPRGRVHLIKAAGEGRISLNQGLFDPVFQCLDCRACETACPSGVEVGALIEEARGQLYQAMPPRGVKGRINRLFLRHFFPNPGRLHALGRLLRFYQQSGLQSLVRKTGILRLLPEHIRKMEAVLPPVPKRFSRQTLAEVTPALGEKRGRVAFLAGCVMDVLYAGINEATVRVLSRNGLEVAVPRGRFAAGPCKYMQGIGRPQKKWRNKILIRFCGRMWIPSLSMRLVAGRR
;
A
#
# COMPACT_ATOMS: atom_id res chain seq x y z
N MET A 1 -36.91 -26.86 9.22
CA MET A 1 -36.10 -25.63 9.10
C MET A 1 -34.79 -25.85 9.83
N PRO A 2 -33.67 -26.12 9.13
CA PRO A 2 -32.39 -26.37 9.79
C PRO A 2 -31.63 -25.06 10.06
N ASP A 3 -30.95 -25.04 11.21
CA ASP A 3 -30.21 -23.94 11.84
C ASP A 3 -29.28 -23.12 10.92
N PRO A 4 -29.27 -21.77 11.02
CA PRO A 4 -28.25 -20.96 10.41
C PRO A 4 -26.99 -20.96 11.29
N ILE A 5 -25.90 -21.42 10.69
CA ILE A 5 -24.50 -21.14 11.09
C ILE A 5 -24.02 -21.94 12.32
N LYS A 6 -23.83 -23.25 12.13
CA LYS A 6 -22.68 -23.93 12.75
C LYS A 6 -21.42 -23.29 12.17
N LYS A 7 -20.71 -22.48 12.96
CA LYS A 7 -19.36 -22.01 12.68
C LYS A 7 -18.42 -23.22 12.59
N THR A 8 -18.38 -23.86 11.43
CA THR A 8 -17.34 -24.84 11.11
C THR A 8 -16.00 -24.14 11.23
N LYS A 9 -15.15 -24.68 12.10
CA LYS A 9 -13.72 -24.33 12.23
C LYS A 9 -13.16 -24.02 10.84
N PRO A 10 -12.64 -22.81 10.55
CA PRO A 10 -12.22 -22.53 9.20
C PRO A 10 -10.99 -23.39 8.92
N LEU A 11 -11.09 -24.23 7.91
CA LEU A 11 -9.93 -24.84 7.26
C LEU A 11 -9.11 -23.65 6.78
N THR A 12 -8.07 -23.28 7.53
CA THR A 12 -7.15 -22.25 7.09
C THR A 12 -5.79 -22.91 6.94
N GLY A 13 -5.43 -23.25 5.70
CA GLY A 13 -4.02 -23.51 5.35
C GLY A 13 -3.11 -22.28 5.57
N TYR A 14 -3.67 -21.19 6.10
CA TYR A 14 -2.98 -20.03 6.66
C TYR A 14 -2.82 -20.16 8.18
N PRO A 15 -1.58 -20.36 8.69
CA PRO A 15 -1.35 -20.62 10.11
C PRO A 15 -1.17 -19.35 10.96
N PHE A 16 -1.09 -18.16 10.34
CA PHE A 16 -0.81 -16.91 11.06
C PHE A 16 -2.07 -16.06 11.27
N ALA A 17 -1.97 -15.07 12.17
CA ALA A 17 -3.05 -14.12 12.41
C ALA A 17 -3.42 -13.36 11.13
N ASP A 18 -4.71 -12.97 11.04
CA ASP A 18 -5.31 -12.32 9.86
C ASP A 18 -5.17 -13.15 8.58
N PRO A 19 -5.79 -14.35 8.53
CA PRO A 19 -5.89 -15.08 7.28
C PRO A 19 -6.73 -14.27 6.28
N PRO A 20 -6.45 -14.41 4.97
CA PRO A 20 -7.34 -13.94 3.93
C PRO A 20 -8.81 -14.30 4.21
N ASP A 21 -9.73 -13.37 3.93
CA ASP A 21 -11.17 -13.55 4.21
C ASP A 21 -11.86 -14.45 3.15
N PRO A 22 -12.45 -15.59 3.53
CA PRO A 22 -13.13 -16.48 2.60
C PRO A 22 -14.28 -15.87 1.81
N GLU A 23 -14.97 -14.89 2.39
CA GLU A 23 -16.08 -14.21 1.71
C GLU A 23 -15.61 -13.39 0.50
N LYS A 24 -14.33 -12.99 0.45
CA LYS A 24 -13.81 -12.19 -0.66
C LYS A 24 -13.50 -13.04 -1.87
N TRP A 25 -12.90 -14.23 -1.70
CA TRP A 25 -12.60 -15.11 -2.84
C TRP A 25 -13.78 -15.97 -3.27
N SER A 26 -14.78 -16.21 -2.41
CA SER A 26 -15.98 -16.96 -2.77
C SER A 26 -16.83 -16.25 -3.84
N LYS A 27 -16.73 -14.91 -3.92
CA LYS A 27 -17.34 -14.08 -4.98
C LYS A 27 -16.78 -14.38 -6.38
N CYS A 28 -15.60 -14.99 -6.49
CA CYS A 28 -14.96 -15.22 -7.78
C CYS A 28 -15.64 -16.36 -8.54
N ILE A 29 -16.26 -16.03 -9.68
CA ILE A 29 -16.90 -16.99 -10.59
C ILE A 29 -15.98 -17.47 -11.73
N HIS A 30 -14.69 -17.14 -11.67
CA HIS A 30 -13.68 -17.54 -12.67
C HIS A 30 -13.89 -17.08 -14.12
N CYS A 31 -14.72 -16.04 -14.36
CA CYS A 31 -15.07 -15.57 -15.72
C CYS A 31 -13.91 -15.01 -16.56
N GLY A 32 -12.84 -14.50 -15.95
CA GLY A 32 -11.66 -13.98 -16.67
C GLY A 32 -11.73 -12.52 -17.14
N MET A 33 -12.77 -11.75 -16.83
CA MET A 33 -12.86 -10.32 -17.21
C MET A 33 -11.74 -9.44 -16.63
N CYS A 34 -11.10 -9.88 -15.54
CA CYS A 34 -10.00 -9.16 -14.91
C CYS A 34 -8.64 -9.34 -15.62
N LEU A 35 -8.53 -10.24 -16.60
CA LEU A 35 -7.26 -10.58 -17.25
C LEU A 35 -6.70 -9.39 -18.05
N ASP A 36 -7.54 -8.72 -18.84
CA ASP A 36 -7.12 -7.58 -19.67
C ASP A 36 -6.82 -6.32 -18.87
N ALA A 37 -7.46 -6.17 -17.71
CA ALA A 37 -7.19 -5.08 -16.79
C ALA A 37 -5.86 -5.22 -16.03
N CYS A 38 -5.22 -6.40 -16.06
CA CYS A 38 -4.05 -6.66 -15.23
C CYS A 38 -2.73 -6.49 -16.00
N PRO A 39 -1.92 -5.45 -15.72
CA PRO A 39 -0.68 -5.21 -16.46
C PRO A 39 0.33 -6.35 -16.30
N THR A 40 0.42 -6.96 -15.11
CA THR A 40 1.37 -8.07 -14.89
C THR A 40 1.03 -9.31 -15.71
N TYR A 41 -0.27 -9.56 -15.92
CA TYR A 41 -0.69 -10.65 -16.80
C TYR A 41 -0.49 -10.28 -18.27
N GLN A 42 -0.69 -9.02 -18.64
CA GLN A 42 -0.47 -8.57 -20.01
C GLN A 42 0.99 -8.74 -20.45
N GLU A 43 1.94 -8.52 -19.55
CA GLU A 43 3.37 -8.73 -19.82
C GLU A 43 3.76 -10.22 -19.80
N GLU A 44 3.42 -10.95 -18.74
CA GLU A 44 3.91 -12.32 -18.53
C GLU A 44 3.07 -13.39 -19.27
N LYS A 45 1.78 -13.12 -19.52
CA LYS A 45 0.77 -14.06 -20.04
C LYS A 45 0.63 -15.38 -19.27
N LEU A 46 1.17 -15.45 -18.06
CA LEU A 46 1.06 -16.60 -17.16
C LEU A 46 -0.18 -16.50 -16.28
N GLU A 47 -1.09 -17.48 -16.39
CA GLU A 47 -2.35 -17.50 -15.63
C GLU A 47 -2.17 -17.34 -14.10
N PRO A 48 -1.16 -17.96 -13.43
CA PRO A 48 -0.91 -17.73 -12.00
C PRO A 48 -0.71 -16.25 -11.64
N HIS A 49 -0.13 -15.46 -12.55
CA HIS A 49 0.17 -14.03 -12.37
C HIS A 49 -1.01 -13.11 -12.71
N SER A 50 -2.15 -13.69 -13.12
CA SER A 50 -3.38 -12.96 -13.32
C SER A 50 -4.14 -12.69 -12.01
N PRO A 51 -5.07 -11.72 -11.97
CA PRO A 51 -5.88 -11.48 -10.78
C PRO A 51 -6.72 -12.70 -10.42
N ARG A 52 -7.33 -13.36 -11.42
CA ARG A 52 -8.10 -14.59 -11.24
C ARG A 52 -7.23 -15.72 -10.70
N GLY A 53 -6.06 -15.93 -11.31
CA GLY A 53 -5.10 -16.95 -10.89
C GLY A 53 -4.64 -16.74 -9.45
N ARG A 54 -4.29 -15.50 -9.07
CA ARG A 54 -3.94 -15.14 -7.69
C ARG A 54 -5.05 -15.45 -6.71
N VAL A 55 -6.29 -15.06 -7.00
CA VAL A 55 -7.46 -15.38 -6.15
C VAL A 55 -7.63 -16.90 -6.02
N HIS A 56 -7.45 -17.65 -7.12
CA HIS A 56 -7.53 -19.11 -7.09
C HIS A 56 -6.44 -19.74 -6.21
N LEU A 57 -5.20 -19.26 -6.32
CA LEU A 57 -4.07 -19.72 -5.50
C LEU A 57 -4.29 -19.39 -4.02
N ILE A 58 -4.79 -18.19 -3.70
CA ILE A 58 -5.14 -17.79 -2.33
C ILE A 58 -6.24 -18.69 -1.77
N LYS A 59 -7.29 -18.95 -2.54
CA LYS A 59 -8.36 -19.89 -2.17
C LYS A 59 -7.80 -21.30 -1.93
N ALA A 60 -6.97 -21.81 -2.85
CA ALA A 60 -6.39 -23.14 -2.73
C ALA A 60 -5.51 -23.29 -1.48
N ALA A 61 -4.74 -22.24 -1.14
CA ALA A 61 -3.95 -22.22 0.09
C ALA A 61 -4.84 -22.12 1.34
N GLY A 62 -5.91 -21.31 1.28
CA GLY A 62 -6.91 -21.22 2.34
C GLY A 62 -7.54 -22.59 2.63
N GLU A 63 -7.94 -23.32 1.60
CA GLU A 63 -8.54 -24.65 1.69
C GLU A 63 -7.53 -25.77 2.01
N GLY A 64 -6.24 -25.46 2.17
CA GLY A 64 -5.20 -26.44 2.46
C GLY A 64 -4.81 -27.35 1.29
N ARG A 65 -5.25 -27.02 0.06
CA ARG A 65 -4.90 -27.75 -1.17
C ARG A 65 -3.46 -27.51 -1.61
N ILE A 66 -2.90 -26.34 -1.27
CA ILE A 66 -1.49 -26.01 -1.50
C ILE A 66 -0.85 -25.44 -0.23
N SER A 67 0.45 -25.66 -0.07
CA SER A 67 1.23 -25.07 1.01
C SER A 67 1.65 -23.62 0.69
N LEU A 68 2.04 -22.87 1.72
CA LEU A 68 2.67 -21.56 1.55
C LEU A 68 4.09 -21.74 1.02
N ASN A 69 4.22 -21.75 -0.30
CA ASN A 69 5.46 -22.03 -1.02
C ASN A 69 5.76 -20.95 -2.09
N GLN A 70 6.85 -21.13 -2.82
CA GLN A 70 7.32 -20.17 -3.82
C GLN A 70 6.30 -19.95 -4.95
N GLY A 71 5.54 -20.97 -5.34
CA GLY A 71 4.52 -20.89 -6.39
C GLY A 71 3.32 -20.02 -6.01
N LEU A 72 3.02 -19.86 -4.71
CA LEU A 72 2.07 -18.84 -4.22
C LEU A 72 2.77 -17.49 -3.98
N PHE A 73 4.01 -17.51 -3.51
CA PHE A 73 4.78 -16.31 -3.19
C PHE A 73 4.97 -15.42 -4.41
N ASP A 74 5.48 -15.95 -5.52
CA ASP A 74 5.86 -15.14 -6.67
C ASP A 74 4.67 -14.42 -7.30
N PRO A 75 3.54 -15.08 -7.62
CA PRO A 75 2.40 -14.39 -8.21
C PRO A 75 1.82 -13.31 -7.29
N VAL A 76 1.77 -13.56 -5.97
CA VAL A 76 1.24 -12.60 -4.99
C VAL A 76 2.17 -11.39 -4.83
N PHE A 77 3.49 -11.58 -4.80
CA PHE A 77 4.46 -10.49 -4.67
C PHE A 77 4.71 -9.72 -5.96
N GLN A 78 4.44 -10.32 -7.13
CA GLN A 78 4.48 -9.60 -8.41
C GLN A 78 3.27 -8.69 -8.65
N CYS A 79 2.18 -8.83 -7.87
CA CYS A 79 1.04 -7.93 -7.98
C CYS A 79 1.46 -6.47 -7.70
N LEU A 80 1.19 -5.55 -8.62
CA LEU A 80 1.51 -4.12 -8.43
C LEU A 80 0.55 -3.39 -7.49
N ASP A 81 -0.53 -4.06 -7.05
CA ASP A 81 -1.57 -3.48 -6.20
C ASP A 81 -2.24 -2.22 -6.80
N CYS A 82 -2.38 -2.19 -8.14
CA CYS A 82 -3.00 -1.08 -8.88
C CYS A 82 -4.53 -1.05 -8.82
N ARG A 83 -5.16 -2.14 -8.35
CA ARG A 83 -6.62 -2.30 -8.18
C ARG A 83 -7.49 -2.18 -9.44
N ALA A 84 -6.90 -2.07 -10.63
CA ALA A 84 -7.63 -2.04 -11.91
C ALA A 84 -8.51 -3.28 -12.14
N CYS A 85 -8.12 -4.43 -11.58
CA CYS A 85 -8.91 -5.66 -11.67
C CYS A 85 -10.19 -5.65 -10.83
N GLU A 86 -10.27 -4.82 -9.78
CA GLU A 86 -11.47 -4.71 -8.94
C GLU A 86 -12.59 -3.97 -9.69
N THR A 87 -12.24 -2.93 -10.45
CA THR A 87 -13.21 -2.17 -11.27
C THR A 87 -13.73 -2.98 -12.46
N ALA A 88 -12.91 -3.88 -13.00
CA ALA A 88 -13.31 -4.78 -14.09
C ALA A 88 -14.14 -5.99 -13.61
N CYS A 89 -14.23 -6.25 -12.31
CA CYS A 89 -14.87 -7.45 -11.79
C CYS A 89 -16.39 -7.27 -11.62
N PRO A 90 -17.24 -8.00 -12.38
CA PRO A 90 -18.70 -7.90 -12.22
C PRO A 90 -19.18 -8.46 -10.87
N SER A 91 -18.42 -9.40 -10.28
CA SER A 91 -18.76 -10.05 -9.02
C SER A 91 -18.24 -9.29 -7.79
N GLY A 92 -17.54 -8.16 -7.98
CA GLY A 92 -17.04 -7.34 -6.88
C GLY A 92 -16.02 -8.05 -5.98
N VAL A 93 -15.12 -8.85 -6.57
CA VAL A 93 -14.02 -9.49 -5.83
C VAL A 93 -13.00 -8.44 -5.39
N GLU A 94 -12.71 -8.38 -4.10
CA GLU A 94 -11.75 -7.46 -3.48
C GLU A 94 -10.32 -8.01 -3.58
N VAL A 95 -9.81 -8.11 -4.81
CA VAL A 95 -8.50 -8.71 -5.11
C VAL A 95 -7.36 -8.04 -4.34
N GLY A 96 -7.35 -6.70 -4.23
CA GLY A 96 -6.30 -5.97 -3.53
C GLY A 96 -6.24 -6.34 -2.05
N ALA A 97 -7.41 -6.42 -1.39
CA ALA A 97 -7.46 -6.82 0.01
C ALA A 97 -6.98 -8.27 0.23
N LEU A 98 -7.35 -9.19 -0.67
CA LEU A 98 -6.86 -10.56 -0.64
C LEU A 98 -5.34 -10.66 -0.80
N ILE A 99 -4.77 -9.85 -1.70
CA ILE A 99 -3.32 -9.79 -1.92
C ILE A 99 -2.60 -9.25 -0.68
N GLU A 100 -3.11 -8.19 -0.05
CA GLU A 100 -2.55 -7.64 1.19
C GLU A 100 -2.56 -8.69 2.32
N GLU A 101 -3.68 -9.38 2.51
CA GLU A 101 -3.83 -10.44 3.52
C GLU A 101 -2.88 -11.63 3.22
N ALA A 102 -2.82 -12.07 1.97
CA ALA A 102 -1.95 -13.18 1.55
C ALA A 102 -0.46 -12.83 1.70
N ARG A 103 -0.05 -11.60 1.40
CA ARG A 103 1.33 -11.11 1.64
C ARG A 103 1.70 -11.19 3.11
N GLY A 104 0.77 -10.83 4.00
CA GLY A 104 0.96 -10.94 5.45
C GLY A 104 1.24 -12.38 5.91
N GLN A 105 0.55 -13.36 5.33
CA GLN A 105 0.76 -14.78 5.60
C GLN A 105 2.08 -15.29 5.02
N LEU A 106 2.34 -14.99 3.74
CA LEU A 106 3.54 -15.42 3.02
C LEU A 106 4.82 -14.85 3.63
N TYR A 107 4.80 -13.59 4.05
CA TYR A 107 5.96 -12.95 4.68
C TYR A 107 6.30 -13.57 6.05
N GLN A 108 5.29 -14.05 6.78
CA GLN A 108 5.48 -14.78 8.04
C GLN A 108 5.92 -16.23 7.80
N ALA A 109 5.40 -16.89 6.76
CA ALA A 109 5.79 -18.25 6.37
C ALA A 109 7.23 -18.32 5.84
N MET A 110 7.59 -17.33 5.01
CA MET A 110 8.85 -17.27 4.26
C MET A 110 9.55 -15.93 4.51
N PRO A 111 10.00 -15.66 5.75
CA PRO A 111 10.68 -14.42 6.06
C PRO A 111 12.04 -14.35 5.33
N PRO A 112 12.46 -13.15 4.89
CA PRO A 112 13.77 -12.99 4.26
C PRO A 112 14.88 -13.43 5.24
N ARG A 113 15.77 -14.32 4.78
CA ARG A 113 16.87 -14.87 5.59
C ARG A 113 18.21 -14.15 5.34
N GLY A 114 19.18 -14.40 6.21
CA GLY A 114 20.56 -13.91 6.06
C GLY A 114 20.73 -12.39 6.23
N VAL A 115 21.65 -11.81 5.45
CA VAL A 115 21.97 -10.37 5.50
C VAL A 115 20.76 -9.51 5.09
N LYS A 116 20.03 -9.91 4.05
CA LYS A 116 18.81 -9.22 3.58
C LYS A 116 17.75 -9.14 4.68
N GLY A 117 17.54 -10.24 5.41
CA GLY A 117 16.62 -10.28 6.56
C GLY A 117 17.05 -9.37 7.71
N ARG A 118 18.35 -9.34 8.04
CA ARG A 118 18.91 -8.45 9.08
C ARG A 118 18.76 -6.98 8.72
N ILE A 119 19.12 -6.60 7.49
CA ILE A 119 18.97 -5.23 6.98
C ILE A 119 17.50 -4.82 7.00
N ASN A 120 16.60 -5.65 6.47
CA ASN A 120 15.18 -5.34 6.45
C ASN A 120 14.65 -5.12 7.87
N ARG A 121 14.96 -6.02 8.80
CA ARG A 121 14.57 -5.89 10.21
C ARG A 121 15.12 -4.61 10.86
N LEU A 122 16.36 -4.24 10.55
CA LEU A 122 16.97 -3.00 11.04
C LEU A 122 16.24 -1.76 10.51
N PHE A 123 15.98 -1.68 9.20
CA PHE A 123 15.23 -0.57 8.59
C PHE A 123 13.81 -0.46 9.15
N LEU A 124 13.09 -1.58 9.22
CA LEU A 124 11.72 -1.67 9.74
C LEU A 124 11.62 -1.29 11.22
N ARG A 125 12.60 -1.65 12.05
CA ARG A 125 12.59 -1.32 13.49
C ARG A 125 13.15 0.04 13.82
N HIS A 126 14.15 0.50 13.07
CA HIS A 126 14.98 1.62 13.50
C HIS A 126 14.79 2.89 12.65
N PHE A 127 14.62 2.75 11.33
CA PHE A 127 14.50 3.87 10.42
C PHE A 127 13.05 4.29 10.21
N PHE A 128 12.17 3.38 9.76
CA PHE A 128 10.78 3.73 9.47
C PHE A 128 9.98 4.30 10.66
N PRO A 129 10.16 3.82 11.91
CA PRO A 129 9.43 4.37 13.05
C PRO A 129 9.94 5.74 13.52
N ASN A 130 11.16 6.14 13.12
CA ASN A 130 11.83 7.32 13.66
C ASN A 130 12.00 8.39 12.56
N PRO A 131 11.10 9.39 12.49
CA PRO A 131 11.13 10.39 11.43
C PRO A 131 12.42 11.21 11.42
N GLY A 132 13.03 11.48 12.58
CA GLY A 132 14.32 12.18 12.64
C GLY A 132 15.47 11.46 11.92
N ARG A 133 15.49 10.11 11.96
CA ARG A 133 16.50 9.30 11.24
C ARG A 133 16.25 9.30 9.74
N LEU A 134 15.00 9.23 9.32
CA LEU A 134 14.64 9.35 7.90
C LEU A 134 14.98 10.74 7.35
N HIS A 135 14.75 11.80 8.12
CA HIS A 135 15.15 13.15 7.74
C HIS A 135 16.67 13.33 7.69
N ALA A 136 17.41 12.71 8.61
CA ALA A 136 18.88 12.68 8.53
C ALA A 136 19.36 11.94 7.27
N LEU A 137 18.78 10.77 6.98
CA LEU A 137 19.07 10.01 5.76
C LEU A 137 18.72 10.80 4.49
N GLY A 138 17.56 11.48 4.48
CA GLY A 138 17.16 12.35 3.39
C GLY A 138 18.13 13.52 3.18
N ARG A 139 18.63 14.15 4.25
CA ARG A 139 19.64 15.21 4.17
C ARG A 139 20.97 14.70 3.61
N LEU A 140 21.41 13.52 4.04
CA LEU A 140 22.62 12.89 3.51
C LEU A 140 22.45 12.55 2.02
N LEU A 141 21.30 12.02 1.63
CA LEU A 141 20.99 11.69 0.25
C LEU A 141 20.91 12.92 -0.63
N ARG A 142 20.35 14.02 -0.12
CA ARG A 142 20.38 15.33 -0.77
C ARG A 142 21.81 15.81 -0.98
N PHE A 143 22.68 15.69 0.02
CA PHE A 143 24.10 16.04 -0.11
C PHE A 143 24.80 15.18 -1.17
N TYR A 144 24.54 13.87 -1.20
CA TYR A 144 25.04 12.97 -2.24
C TYR A 144 24.62 13.39 -3.67
N GLN A 145 23.39 13.85 -3.85
CA GLN A 145 22.91 14.35 -5.14
C GLN A 145 23.48 15.74 -5.48
N GLN A 146 23.54 16.66 -4.52
CA GLN A 146 23.98 18.04 -4.74
C GLN A 146 25.50 18.19 -4.89
N SER A 147 26.29 17.34 -4.24
CA SER A 147 27.75 17.32 -4.35
C SER A 147 28.24 16.83 -5.72
N GLY A 148 27.36 16.35 -6.60
CA GLY A 148 27.74 15.70 -7.86
C GLY A 148 28.35 14.31 -7.67
N LEU A 149 28.47 13.81 -6.43
CA LEU A 149 28.99 12.48 -6.13
C LEU A 149 28.14 11.39 -6.79
N GLN A 150 26.83 11.60 -6.90
CA GLN A 150 25.96 10.73 -7.69
C GLN A 150 26.41 10.61 -9.15
N SER A 151 26.72 11.74 -9.79
CA SER A 151 27.19 11.76 -11.17
C SER A 151 28.55 11.09 -11.32
N LEU A 152 29.45 11.28 -10.35
CA LEU A 152 30.75 10.61 -10.31
C LEU A 152 30.58 9.09 -10.20
N VAL A 153 29.78 8.62 -9.23
CA VAL A 153 29.52 7.20 -8.98
C VAL A 153 28.86 6.51 -10.17
N ARG A 154 27.97 7.22 -10.88
CA ARG A 154 27.35 6.73 -12.13
C ARG A 154 28.34 6.68 -13.29
N LYS A 155 29.25 7.66 -13.41
CA LYS A 155 30.27 7.72 -14.47
C LYS A 155 31.42 6.74 -14.27
N THR A 156 31.89 6.56 -13.04
CA THR A 156 33.01 5.65 -12.73
C THR A 156 32.63 4.18 -12.82
N GLY A 157 31.33 3.87 -12.92
CA GLY A 157 30.85 2.50 -13.00
C GLY A 157 31.04 1.69 -11.71
N ILE A 158 31.45 2.32 -10.60
CA ILE A 158 31.67 1.66 -9.30
C ILE A 158 30.40 0.95 -8.80
N LEU A 159 29.21 1.42 -9.21
CA LEU A 159 27.92 0.76 -8.96
C LEU A 159 27.83 -0.67 -9.52
N ARG A 160 28.68 -1.05 -10.50
CA ARG A 160 28.73 -2.42 -11.03
C ARG A 160 29.36 -3.41 -10.04
N LEU A 161 30.15 -2.93 -9.09
CA LEU A 161 30.71 -3.74 -8.01
C LEU A 161 29.71 -3.97 -6.87
N LEU A 162 28.63 -3.17 -6.83
CA LEU A 162 27.58 -3.31 -5.85
C LEU A 162 26.55 -4.37 -6.28
N PRO A 163 25.87 -5.02 -5.31
CA PRO A 163 24.78 -5.92 -5.60
C PRO A 163 23.69 -5.29 -6.48
N GLU A 164 23.11 -6.09 -7.37
CA GLU A 164 22.11 -5.64 -8.35
C GLU A 164 20.95 -4.85 -7.74
N HIS A 165 20.46 -5.28 -6.56
CA HIS A 165 19.38 -4.61 -5.85
C HIS A 165 19.74 -3.16 -5.46
N ILE A 166 20.97 -2.88 -5.02
CA ILE A 166 21.41 -1.54 -4.64
C ILE A 166 21.52 -0.66 -5.88
N ARG A 167 22.07 -1.21 -6.97
CA ARG A 167 22.17 -0.52 -8.26
C ARG A 167 20.79 -0.13 -8.79
N LYS A 168 19.82 -1.04 -8.76
CA LYS A 168 18.43 -0.78 -9.16
C LYS A 168 17.79 0.30 -8.28
N MET A 169 17.99 0.24 -6.96
CA MET A 169 17.48 1.25 -6.02
C MET A 169 18.08 2.64 -6.25
N GLU A 170 19.38 2.74 -6.53
CA GLU A 170 20.04 4.01 -6.86
C GLU A 170 19.52 4.59 -8.19
N ALA A 171 19.30 3.73 -9.19
CA ALA A 171 18.87 4.16 -10.52
C ALA A 171 17.48 4.81 -10.50
N VAL A 172 16.56 4.27 -9.68
CA VAL A 172 15.17 4.77 -9.56
C VAL A 172 15.00 5.86 -8.49
N LEU A 173 16.10 6.31 -7.88
CA LEU A 173 16.03 7.28 -6.80
C LEU A 173 15.59 8.67 -7.32
N PRO A 174 14.50 9.26 -6.81
CA PRO A 174 14.06 10.59 -7.23
C PRO A 174 14.98 11.69 -6.67
N PRO A 175 14.97 12.89 -7.27
CA PRO A 175 15.64 14.05 -6.70
C PRO A 175 15.02 14.39 -5.33
N VAL A 176 15.86 14.47 -4.30
CA VAL A 176 15.41 14.73 -2.93
C VAL A 176 15.03 16.22 -2.79
N PRO A 177 13.79 16.53 -2.33
CA PRO A 177 13.35 17.92 -2.18
C PRO A 177 14.17 18.68 -1.14
N LYS A 178 14.23 20.02 -1.29
CA LYS A 178 14.97 20.89 -0.35
C LYS A 178 14.37 20.89 1.05
N ARG A 179 13.04 20.80 1.15
CA ARG A 179 12.27 20.75 2.38
C ARG A 179 11.40 19.49 2.40
N PHE A 180 11.22 18.91 3.58
CA PHE A 180 10.39 17.71 3.77
C PHE A 180 8.94 18.11 4.09
N SER A 181 7.98 17.20 3.90
CA SER A 181 6.55 17.51 4.09
C SER A 181 6.26 18.03 5.50
N ARG A 182 6.91 17.48 6.53
CA ARG A 182 6.74 17.95 7.91
C ARG A 182 7.25 19.37 8.17
N GLN A 183 8.10 19.89 7.30
CA GLN A 183 8.63 21.26 7.38
C GLN A 183 7.77 22.24 6.59
N THR A 184 7.08 21.77 5.54
CA THR A 184 6.31 22.62 4.63
C THR A 184 4.81 22.60 4.88
N LEU A 185 4.26 21.49 5.36
CA LEU A 185 2.85 21.36 5.68
C LEU A 185 2.50 22.01 7.03
N ALA A 186 1.50 22.88 7.00
CA ALA A 186 0.87 23.38 8.21
C ALA A 186 0.12 22.27 8.95
N GLU A 187 0.03 22.38 10.27
CA GLU A 187 -0.71 21.43 11.11
C GLU A 187 -2.22 21.42 10.79
N VAL A 188 -2.75 22.60 10.43
CA VAL A 188 -4.09 22.75 9.89
C VAL A 188 -4.01 23.67 8.69
N THR A 189 -4.52 23.21 7.54
CA THR A 189 -4.74 24.01 6.34
C THR A 189 -6.24 24.23 6.19
N PRO A 190 -6.72 25.49 6.14
CA PRO A 190 -8.14 25.79 6.06
C PRO A 190 -8.73 25.34 4.72
N ALA A 191 -10.04 25.11 4.70
CA ALA A 191 -10.81 24.95 3.47
C ALA A 191 -10.85 26.29 2.73
N LEU A 192 -10.71 26.26 1.41
CA LEU A 192 -10.97 27.41 0.55
C LEU A 192 -12.39 27.29 -0.01
N GLY A 193 -13.19 28.35 0.14
CA GLY A 193 -14.60 28.36 -0.23
C GLY A 193 -15.50 27.71 0.82
N GLU A 194 -16.58 27.07 0.39
CA GLU A 194 -17.54 26.41 1.27
C GLU A 194 -16.91 25.20 1.98
N LYS A 195 -17.01 25.16 3.31
CA LYS A 195 -16.45 24.08 4.12
C LYS A 195 -17.31 22.82 4.02
N ARG A 196 -16.89 21.87 3.20
CA ARG A 196 -17.57 20.58 2.98
C ARG A 196 -17.22 19.53 4.03
N GLY A 197 -16.08 19.65 4.69
CA GLY A 197 -15.65 18.68 5.69
C GLY A 197 -14.24 18.90 6.21
N ARG A 198 -13.79 17.98 7.08
CA ARG A 198 -12.43 17.95 7.64
C ARG A 198 -11.81 16.58 7.42
N VAL A 199 -10.56 16.56 6.96
CA VAL A 199 -9.81 15.33 6.68
C VAL A 199 -8.46 15.33 7.41
N ALA A 200 -8.03 14.16 7.85
CA ALA A 200 -6.68 13.96 8.38
C ALA A 200 -5.76 13.50 7.23
N PHE A 201 -4.67 14.22 7.00
CA PHE A 201 -3.70 13.88 5.96
C PHE A 201 -2.44 13.27 6.57
N LEU A 202 -2.15 12.02 6.19
CA LEU A 202 -1.00 11.27 6.67
C LEU A 202 0.14 11.41 5.66
N ALA A 203 1.11 12.27 5.96
CA ALA A 203 2.24 12.56 5.07
C ALA A 203 3.14 11.34 4.76
N GLY A 204 3.04 10.27 5.56
CA GLY A 204 3.85 9.06 5.38
C GLY A 204 5.29 9.24 5.85
N CYS A 205 6.07 8.15 5.86
CA CYS A 205 7.48 8.20 6.25
C CYS A 205 8.40 8.42 5.04
N VAL A 206 8.21 7.66 3.96
CA VAL A 206 8.98 7.78 2.71
C VAL A 206 8.49 8.96 1.88
N MET A 207 7.16 9.10 1.74
CA MET A 207 6.53 10.21 1.01
C MET A 207 6.94 11.58 1.58
N ASP A 208 7.05 11.69 2.91
CA ASP A 208 7.52 12.89 3.59
C ASP A 208 8.90 13.36 3.13
N VAL A 209 9.83 12.42 2.91
CA VAL A 209 11.23 12.70 2.59
C VAL A 209 11.48 12.79 1.09
N LEU A 210 10.94 11.85 0.29
CA LEU A 210 11.25 11.75 -1.14
C LEU A 210 10.25 12.49 -2.03
N TYR A 211 9.01 12.68 -1.57
CA TYR A 211 7.90 13.16 -2.40
C TYR A 211 7.13 14.31 -1.74
N ALA A 212 7.85 15.19 -1.04
CA ALA A 212 7.22 16.28 -0.29
C ALA A 212 6.34 17.20 -1.16
N GLY A 213 6.76 17.47 -2.40
CA GLY A 213 5.97 18.26 -3.34
C GLY A 213 4.62 17.63 -3.69
N ILE A 214 4.53 16.29 -3.72
CA ILE A 214 3.27 15.56 -3.95
C ILE A 214 2.34 15.72 -2.75
N ASN A 215 2.88 15.61 -1.54
CA ASN A 215 2.09 15.83 -0.32
C ASN A 215 1.55 17.26 -0.25
N GLU A 216 2.37 18.26 -0.56
CA GLU A 216 1.93 19.67 -0.64
C GLU A 216 0.85 19.88 -1.70
N ALA A 217 1.04 19.31 -2.90
CA ALA A 217 0.04 19.38 -3.96
C ALA A 217 -1.29 18.74 -3.52
N THR A 218 -1.22 17.61 -2.82
CA THR A 218 -2.40 16.90 -2.30
C THR A 218 -3.16 17.77 -1.30
N VAL A 219 -2.46 18.37 -0.32
CA VAL A 219 -3.08 19.28 0.65
C VAL A 219 -3.70 20.49 -0.03
N ARG A 220 -3.04 21.08 -1.04
CA ARG A 220 -3.60 22.20 -1.83
C ARG A 220 -4.88 21.81 -2.56
N VAL A 221 -4.91 20.65 -3.20
CA VAL A 221 -6.10 20.16 -3.93
C VAL A 221 -7.25 19.91 -2.96
N LEU A 222 -7.00 19.27 -1.80
CA LEU A 222 -8.02 19.04 -0.79
C LEU A 222 -8.59 20.36 -0.24
N SER A 223 -7.72 21.31 0.10
CA SER A 223 -8.11 22.63 0.59
C SER A 223 -8.98 23.38 -0.44
N ARG A 224 -8.60 23.36 -1.73
CA ARG A 224 -9.40 23.94 -2.82
C ARG A 224 -10.74 23.25 -3.06
N ASN A 225 -10.91 22.00 -2.65
CA ASN A 225 -12.17 21.28 -2.72
C ASN A 225 -13.07 21.52 -1.48
N GLY A 226 -12.78 22.55 -0.68
CA GLY A 226 -13.58 22.89 0.50
C GLY A 226 -13.31 22.00 1.70
N LEU A 227 -12.20 21.26 1.73
CA LEU A 227 -11.84 20.40 2.85
C LEU A 227 -10.81 21.07 3.75
N GLU A 228 -11.08 21.09 5.05
CA GLU A 228 -10.08 21.46 6.05
C GLU A 228 -9.14 20.29 6.27
N VAL A 229 -7.83 20.51 6.07
CA VAL A 229 -6.83 19.44 6.13
C VAL A 229 -6.03 19.56 7.41
N ALA A 230 -6.17 18.56 8.29
CA ALA A 230 -5.36 18.44 9.49
C ALA A 230 -4.20 17.47 9.26
N VAL A 231 -2.97 17.92 9.45
CA VAL A 231 -1.75 17.10 9.34
C VAL A 231 -1.24 16.82 10.74
N PRO A 232 -1.52 15.64 11.32
CA PRO A 232 -1.14 15.34 12.70
C PRO A 232 0.38 15.32 12.84
N ARG A 233 0.90 15.96 13.89
CA ARG A 233 2.31 15.86 14.28
C ARG A 233 2.51 14.67 15.23
N GLY A 234 3.65 13.99 15.13
CA GLY A 234 4.03 12.88 16.03
C GLY A 234 4.05 11.48 15.38
N ARG A 235 3.95 10.43 16.20
CA ARG A 235 4.09 9.01 15.80
C ARG A 235 3.05 8.55 14.76
N PHE A 236 1.91 9.24 14.67
CA PHE A 236 0.80 8.89 13.78
C PHE A 236 0.96 9.41 12.34
N ALA A 237 1.90 10.32 12.08
CA ALA A 237 2.11 10.92 10.76
C ALA A 237 2.68 9.96 9.70
N ALA A 238 3.28 8.83 10.11
CA ALA A 238 3.87 7.84 9.21
C ALA A 238 2.83 6.92 8.53
N GLY A 239 1.54 7.03 8.87
CA GLY A 239 0.48 6.23 8.27
C GLY A 239 0.53 4.73 8.62
N PRO A 240 -0.31 3.91 7.97
CA PRO A 240 -0.44 2.47 8.21
C PRO A 240 0.75 1.66 7.68
N CYS A 241 1.96 2.23 7.60
CA CYS A 241 3.15 1.55 7.07
C CYS A 241 3.43 0.21 7.80
N LYS A 242 3.01 0.08 9.07
CA LYS A 242 3.04 -1.20 9.81
C LYS A 242 2.07 -2.26 9.28
N TYR A 243 0.92 -1.86 8.75
CA TYR A 243 -0.13 -2.74 8.22
C TYR A 243 0.29 -3.34 6.88
N MET A 244 0.80 -2.51 5.96
CA MET A 244 1.25 -2.97 4.62
C MET A 244 2.53 -3.84 4.67
N GLN A 245 3.28 -3.81 5.77
CA GLN A 245 4.54 -4.54 5.92
C GLN A 245 4.41 -5.89 6.64
N GLY A 246 3.19 -6.32 7.00
CA GLY A 246 2.96 -7.61 7.67
C GLY A 246 3.59 -7.72 9.08
N ILE A 247 3.95 -6.59 9.70
CA ILE A 247 4.53 -6.55 11.06
C ILE A 247 3.64 -5.72 11.97
N GLY A 248 2.70 -6.38 12.65
CA GLY A 248 1.98 -5.82 13.78
C GLY A 248 0.63 -6.49 14.02
N ARG A 249 0.24 -6.63 15.30
CA ARG A 249 -1.11 -7.07 15.66
C ARG A 249 -2.15 -6.16 14.98
N PRO A 250 -3.20 -6.72 14.38
CA PRO A 250 -4.31 -5.95 13.84
C PRO A 250 -5.03 -5.30 15.01
N GLN A 251 -4.87 -4.00 15.21
CA GLN A 251 -5.93 -3.31 15.93
C GLN A 251 -7.12 -3.16 14.99
N LYS A 252 -7.95 -4.21 14.89
CA LYS A 252 -9.30 -4.17 14.26
C LYS A 252 -10.12 -2.96 14.74
N LYS A 253 -9.79 -2.40 15.90
CA LYS A 253 -10.31 -1.13 16.43
C LYS A 253 -10.06 0.11 15.55
N TRP A 254 -9.07 0.15 14.66
CA TRP A 254 -8.66 1.39 13.95
C TRP A 254 -9.42 1.65 12.66
N ARG A 255 -9.74 0.59 11.89
CA ARG A 255 -10.63 0.67 10.72
C ARG A 255 -11.99 1.26 11.11
N ASN A 256 -12.41 1.00 12.34
CA ASN A 256 -13.66 1.47 12.92
C ASN A 256 -13.51 2.61 13.95
N LYS A 257 -12.34 3.23 14.17
CA LYS A 257 -12.24 4.35 15.13
C LYS A 257 -11.68 5.64 14.55
N ILE A 258 -10.72 5.58 13.62
CA ILE A 258 -10.34 6.80 12.90
C ILE A 258 -11.27 7.03 11.72
N LEU A 259 -11.60 5.97 10.97
CA LEU A 259 -12.63 6.10 9.95
C LEU A 259 -13.97 6.44 10.59
N ILE A 260 -14.44 5.76 11.65
CA ILE A 260 -15.79 6.04 12.21
C ILE A 260 -15.84 7.26 13.15
N ARG A 261 -14.78 7.67 13.84
CA ARG A 261 -14.84 8.90 14.66
C ARG A 261 -14.68 10.18 13.83
N PHE A 262 -14.14 10.09 12.60
CA PHE A 262 -14.17 11.19 11.62
C PHE A 262 -15.32 11.06 10.59
N CYS A 263 -15.76 9.85 10.25
CA CYS A 263 -16.88 9.59 9.33
C CYS A 263 -18.24 9.51 10.06
N GLY A 264 -18.25 9.49 11.40
CA GLY A 264 -19.45 9.45 12.24
C GLY A 264 -20.34 10.70 12.19
N ARG A 265 -20.09 11.62 11.26
CA ARG A 265 -20.99 12.72 10.91
C ARG A 265 -21.19 12.92 9.41
N MET A 266 -20.72 12.00 8.56
CA MET A 266 -20.81 12.16 7.11
C MET A 266 -20.96 10.81 6.41
N TRP A 267 -22.07 10.12 6.69
CA TRP A 267 -22.56 9.05 5.83
C TRP A 267 -23.63 9.63 4.89
N ILE A 268 -23.18 9.92 3.69
CA ILE A 268 -23.83 9.81 2.38
C ILE A 268 -25.33 9.40 2.44
N PRO A 269 -26.28 10.32 2.20
CA PRO A 269 -27.49 9.99 1.49
C PRO A 269 -27.21 10.18 -0.01
N SER A 270 -27.17 9.06 -0.73
CA SER A 270 -27.53 8.94 -2.15
C SER A 270 -27.47 10.22 -3.00
N LEU A 271 -26.32 10.54 -3.59
CA LEU A 271 -26.27 11.45 -4.74
C LEU A 271 -26.04 10.61 -6.00
N SER A 272 -27.11 10.38 -6.76
CA SER A 272 -27.01 9.90 -8.13
C SER A 272 -26.14 10.90 -8.91
N MET A 273 -25.04 10.43 -9.50
CA MET A 273 -24.33 11.18 -10.54
C MET A 273 -25.28 11.39 -11.72
N ARG A 274 -25.96 12.53 -11.76
CA ARG A 274 -26.42 13.10 -13.02
C ARG A 274 -25.21 13.78 -13.65
N LEU A 275 -24.57 13.05 -14.57
CA LEU A 275 -23.72 13.62 -15.61
C LEU A 275 -24.55 14.68 -16.35
N VAL A 276 -24.28 15.96 -16.08
CA VAL A 276 -24.72 17.04 -16.94
C VAL A 276 -23.81 17.00 -18.17
N ALA A 277 -24.24 16.23 -19.17
CA ALA A 277 -23.75 16.39 -20.53
C ALA A 277 -24.20 17.78 -21.01
N GLY A 278 -23.24 18.70 -21.14
CA GLY A 278 -23.48 20.00 -21.74
C GLY A 278 -23.88 19.84 -23.20
N ARG A 279 -25.12 20.21 -23.53
CA ARG A 279 -25.50 20.57 -24.90
C ARG A 279 -24.89 21.94 -25.20
N ARG A 280 -24.11 22.03 -26.28
CA ARG A 280 -24.22 23.15 -27.21
C ARG A 280 -25.30 22.80 -28.22
#